data_AF-A0A8S1U389-F1
#
_entry.id   AF-A0A8S1U389-F1
#
_cell.length_a   1.000
_cell.length_b   1.000
_cell.length_c   1.000
_cell.angle_alpha   90.00
_cell.angle_beta   90.00
_cell.angle_gamma   90.00
#
_symmetry.space_group_name_H-M   'P 1'
#
loop_
_entity.id
_entity.type
_entity.pdbx_description
1 polymer ?
#
loop_
_entity_poly.entity_id
_entity_poly.type
_entity_poly.pdbx_seq_one_letter_code
_entity_poly.pdbx_strand_id
1 'polypeptide(L)'
;MVGVSFIKILFMHPILLYEGCKQHPGADCISNGWTNGNRVFDCAGTLYIGDYTGGQQVSKTFSCLPDRKLIFSFTIAKFDSWDWEFVSVYRDNLLLGQISYGPYQGEQVCRLSYFPEIFEKKSFSFSSPIGKNSFQLLLEDNLQAHDEESWGFRDIKLQILNPCVDFYSECNFQGDLWRICAGNQTLFAKFVPFKIKSINILKGIRVQMKDNRFKGGNLQTYSSNQTCLDDFNFPKYQKEL
;
A
#
# COMPACT_ATOMS: atom_id res chain seq x y z
N MET A 1 -21.51 29.61 9.66
CA MET A 1 -21.30 28.73 10.84
C MET A 1 -20.48 27.52 10.41
N VAL A 2 -19.27 27.34 10.93
CA VAL A 2 -18.46 26.15 10.64
C VAL A 2 -19.07 24.97 11.41
N GLY A 3 -19.57 23.97 10.69
CA GLY A 3 -20.17 22.78 11.29
C GLY A 3 -19.15 21.97 12.08
N VAL A 4 -19.54 21.43 13.23
CA VAL A 4 -18.69 20.54 14.03
C VAL A 4 -18.98 19.11 13.61
N SER A 5 -17.97 18.43 13.07
CA SER A 5 -18.05 17.02 12.69
C SER A 5 -18.40 16.12 13.87
N PHE A 6 -19.28 15.14 13.63
CA PHE A 6 -19.62 14.08 14.59
C PHE A 6 -18.55 13.01 14.65
N ILE A 7 -18.16 12.53 13.46
CA ILE A 7 -17.16 11.50 13.24
C ILE A 7 -16.01 12.14 12.48
N LYS A 8 -14.88 12.24 13.17
CA LYS A 8 -13.60 12.59 12.57
C LYS A 8 -12.81 11.31 12.37
N ILE A 9 -12.40 11.04 11.14
CA ILE A 9 -11.52 9.92 10.83
C ILE A 9 -10.15 10.48 10.49
N LEU A 10 -9.15 10.04 11.24
CA LEU A 10 -7.77 10.36 11.00
C LEU A 10 -7.07 9.12 10.43
N PHE A 11 -6.58 9.27 9.21
CA PHE A 11 -5.74 8.29 8.55
C PHE A 11 -4.29 8.62 8.90
N MET A 12 -3.65 7.78 9.71
CA MET A 12 -2.30 8.04 10.17
C MET A 12 -1.28 7.59 9.12
N HIS A 13 -1.17 8.33 8.01
CA HIS A 13 -0.33 8.02 6.83
C HIS A 13 -1.02 7.03 5.85
N PRO A 14 -0.49 6.80 4.63
CA PRO A 14 -1.02 5.75 3.76
C PRO A 14 -0.98 4.42 4.52
N ILE A 15 -2.06 3.64 4.46
CA ILE A 15 -2.09 2.35 5.17
C ILE A 15 -1.14 1.39 4.48
N LEU A 16 -0.01 1.17 5.15
CA LEU A 16 1.08 0.31 4.70
C LEU A 16 0.74 -1.14 5.00
N LEU A 17 0.59 -1.94 3.95
CA LEU A 17 0.35 -3.38 4.04
C LEU A 17 1.67 -4.16 4.06
N TYR A 18 2.68 -3.64 3.38
CA TYR A 18 4.03 -4.20 3.36
C TYR A 18 5.07 -3.11 3.14
N GLU A 19 6.22 -3.30 3.77
CA GLU A 19 7.42 -2.51 3.53
C GLU A 19 8.65 -3.43 3.62
N GLY A 20 9.61 -3.27 2.71
CA GLY A 20 10.82 -4.12 2.70
C GLY A 20 11.98 -3.55 1.88
N CYS A 21 13.17 -4.09 2.15
CA CYS A 21 14.46 -3.65 1.62
C CYS A 21 14.64 -2.13 1.70
N LYS A 22 14.55 -1.60 2.91
CA LYS A 22 14.62 -0.15 3.16
C LYS A 22 16.06 0.37 3.17
N GLN A 23 16.19 1.70 3.24
CA GLN A 23 17.46 2.41 3.47
C GLN A 23 18.33 1.81 4.60
N HIS A 24 19.61 2.16 4.57
CA HIS A 24 20.70 1.56 5.34
C HIS A 24 20.35 1.30 6.82
N PRO A 25 20.61 0.09 7.36
CA PRO A 25 21.52 -0.92 6.83
C PRO A 25 20.92 -1.89 5.79
N GLY A 26 19.63 -1.79 5.43
CA GLY A 26 19.03 -2.66 4.41
C GLY A 26 19.04 -4.16 4.78
N ALA A 27 19.14 -4.50 6.07
CA ALA A 27 19.16 -5.88 6.53
C ALA A 27 17.91 -6.68 6.12
N ASP A 28 16.79 -6.00 5.87
CA ASP A 28 15.56 -6.58 5.35
C ASP A 28 15.62 -6.93 3.85
N CYS A 29 16.69 -6.55 3.14
CA CYS A 29 16.96 -7.00 1.77
C CYS A 29 17.41 -8.46 1.70
N ILE A 30 17.94 -9.07 2.78
CA ILE A 30 18.52 -10.43 2.76
C ILE A 30 17.47 -11.52 3.11
N SER A 31 16.39 -11.16 3.80
CA SER A 31 15.32 -12.08 4.19
C SER A 31 13.95 -11.48 3.88
N ASN A 32 13.77 -11.12 2.60
CA ASN A 32 12.67 -10.30 2.12
C ASN A 32 11.40 -11.10 1.72
N GLY A 33 11.50 -12.43 1.65
CA GLY A 33 10.41 -13.34 1.27
C GLY A 33 9.92 -13.17 -0.17
N TRP A 34 10.75 -12.65 -1.07
CA TRP A 34 10.58 -12.73 -2.52
C TRP A 34 11.28 -13.98 -3.05
N THR A 35 10.77 -14.58 -4.13
CA THR A 35 11.44 -15.69 -4.81
C THR A 35 12.76 -15.20 -5.41
N ASN A 36 13.84 -15.96 -5.30
CA ASN A 36 15.19 -15.49 -5.66
C ASN A 36 15.65 -14.22 -4.93
N GLY A 37 14.97 -13.83 -3.84
CA GLY A 37 15.23 -12.60 -3.10
C GLY A 37 16.51 -12.63 -2.25
N ASN A 38 17.13 -13.79 -2.03
CA ASN A 38 18.39 -13.89 -1.28
C ASN A 38 19.58 -13.35 -2.09
N ARG A 39 19.40 -13.08 -3.40
CA ARG A 39 20.36 -12.35 -4.21
C ARG A 39 20.27 -10.87 -3.81
N VAL A 40 21.35 -10.34 -3.24
CA VAL A 40 21.46 -8.93 -2.84
C VAL A 40 22.72 -8.35 -3.47
N PHE A 41 22.57 -7.20 -4.12
CA PHE A 41 23.66 -6.47 -4.76
C PHE A 41 23.96 -5.19 -3.98
N ASP A 42 25.23 -4.97 -3.66
CA ASP A 42 25.71 -3.74 -3.04
C ASP A 42 26.22 -2.78 -4.12
N CYS A 43 25.65 -1.59 -4.11
CA CYS A 43 25.90 -0.51 -5.04
C CYS A 43 26.26 0.72 -4.21
N ALA A 44 27.56 0.99 -4.06
CA ALA A 44 28.10 2.10 -3.27
C ALA A 44 27.56 2.19 -1.82
N GLY A 45 27.47 1.04 -1.12
CA GLY A 45 26.96 0.94 0.25
C GLY A 45 25.43 0.85 0.34
N THR A 46 24.76 0.78 -0.82
CA THR A 46 23.31 0.63 -0.93
C THR A 46 22.94 -0.76 -1.42
N LEU A 47 22.11 -1.45 -0.63
CA LEU A 47 21.64 -2.79 -0.95
C LEU A 47 20.36 -2.77 -1.82
N TYR A 48 20.34 -3.62 -2.83
CA TYR A 48 19.20 -3.93 -3.70
C TYR A 48 18.93 -5.42 -3.71
N ILE A 49 17.65 -5.82 -3.75
CA ILE A 49 17.29 -7.20 -4.10
C ILE A 49 17.57 -7.36 -5.60
N GLY A 50 18.49 -8.24 -5.97
CA GLY A 50 19.13 -8.30 -7.29
C GLY A 50 20.57 -8.77 -7.18
N ASP A 51 21.37 -8.77 -8.23
CA ASP A 51 21.22 -8.17 -9.57
C ASP A 51 20.64 -9.16 -10.60
N TYR A 52 19.35 -9.08 -10.89
CA TYR A 52 18.67 -9.98 -11.84
C TYR A 52 19.03 -9.68 -13.29
N THR A 53 19.09 -10.73 -14.12
CA THR A 53 19.40 -10.65 -15.56
C THR A 53 18.89 -11.89 -16.30
N GLY A 54 18.84 -11.86 -17.62
CA GLY A 54 18.63 -13.04 -18.44
C GLY A 54 17.22 -13.63 -18.40
N GLY A 55 16.19 -12.79 -18.29
CA GLY A 55 14.81 -13.25 -18.15
C GLY A 55 14.48 -13.77 -16.75
N GLN A 56 15.19 -13.28 -15.72
CA GLN A 56 14.97 -13.74 -14.36
C GLN A 56 13.66 -13.21 -13.79
N GLN A 57 12.98 -14.08 -13.06
CA GLN A 57 11.70 -13.80 -12.43
C GLN A 57 11.85 -13.72 -10.90
N VAL A 58 11.23 -12.69 -10.32
CA VAL A 58 11.14 -12.48 -8.87
C VAL A 58 9.71 -12.12 -8.50
N SER A 59 9.18 -12.83 -7.51
CA SER A 59 7.76 -12.75 -7.15
C SER A 59 7.54 -12.78 -5.65
N LYS A 60 6.40 -12.25 -5.22
CA LYS A 60 5.94 -12.34 -3.84
C LYS A 60 4.43 -12.42 -3.78
N THR A 61 3.94 -13.37 -2.99
CA THR A 61 2.51 -13.50 -2.69
C THR A 61 2.18 -12.67 -1.45
N PHE A 62 1.18 -11.80 -1.59
CA PHE A 62 0.58 -11.06 -0.49
C PHE A 62 -0.75 -11.72 -0.13
N SER A 63 -1.01 -11.90 1.16
CA SER A 63 -2.22 -12.55 1.70
C SER A 63 -2.90 -11.66 2.73
N CYS A 64 -4.14 -12.01 3.09
CA CYS A 64 -4.97 -11.27 4.05
C CYS A 64 -5.22 -9.80 3.64
N LEU A 65 -5.40 -9.57 2.33
CA LEU A 65 -5.55 -8.24 1.78
C LEU A 65 -7.02 -7.79 1.75
N PRO A 66 -7.32 -6.52 2.08
CA PRO A 66 -8.67 -5.98 1.99
C PRO A 66 -9.04 -5.70 0.53
N ASP A 67 -10.34 -5.80 0.21
CA ASP A 67 -10.83 -5.44 -1.12
C ASP A 67 -10.81 -3.91 -1.33
N ARG A 68 -9.71 -3.40 -1.90
CA ARG A 68 -9.38 -1.97 -2.02
C ARG A 68 -8.50 -1.69 -3.24
N LYS A 69 -8.42 -0.40 -3.62
CA LYS A 69 -7.36 0.09 -4.51
C LYS A 69 -6.03 0.13 -3.77
N LEU A 70 -5.03 -0.49 -4.36
CA LEU A 70 -3.68 -0.63 -3.85
C LEU A 70 -2.71 0.14 -4.73
N ILE A 71 -1.59 0.53 -4.13
CA ILE A 71 -0.42 1.07 -4.83
C ILE A 71 0.80 0.25 -4.43
N PHE A 72 1.47 -0.31 -5.42
CA PHE A 72 2.78 -0.94 -5.27
C PHE A 72 3.85 0.04 -5.75
N SER A 73 4.86 0.30 -4.93
CA SER A 73 5.96 1.18 -5.30
C SER A 73 7.29 0.61 -4.84
N PHE A 74 8.34 0.90 -5.59
CA PHE A 74 9.71 0.51 -5.30
C PHE A 74 10.67 1.45 -6.02
N THR A 75 11.92 1.45 -5.61
CA THR A 75 13.02 2.06 -6.36
C THR A 75 13.66 0.97 -7.20
N ILE A 76 13.60 1.09 -8.52
CA ILE A 76 14.34 0.22 -9.45
C ILE A 76 15.79 0.73 -9.56
N ALA A 77 16.72 -0.20 -9.70
CA ALA A 77 18.08 0.06 -10.12
C ALA A 77 18.35 -0.64 -11.45
N LYS A 78 18.71 0.13 -12.47
CA LYS A 78 19.25 -0.38 -13.74
C LYS A 78 20.78 -0.36 -13.62
N PHE A 79 21.41 -1.49 -13.95
CA PHE A 79 22.85 -1.65 -13.97
C PHE A 79 23.32 -1.95 -15.39
N ASP A 80 24.44 -1.32 -15.76
CA ASP A 80 25.11 -1.50 -17.04
C ASP A 80 24.27 -1.12 -18.29
N SER A 81 24.54 -1.69 -19.46
CA SER A 81 24.26 -1.08 -20.78
C SER A 81 22.93 -1.42 -21.47
N TRP A 82 21.79 -1.46 -20.77
CA TRP A 82 20.52 -1.95 -21.34
C TRP A 82 20.20 -1.47 -22.77
N ASP A 83 19.90 -2.40 -23.67
CA ASP A 83 19.64 -2.14 -25.10
C ASP A 83 18.16 -1.94 -25.41
N TRP A 84 17.54 -0.94 -24.78
CA TRP A 84 16.08 -0.69 -24.81
C TRP A 84 15.25 -1.84 -24.23
N GLU A 85 15.84 -2.53 -23.27
CA GLU A 85 15.21 -3.61 -22.52
C GLU A 85 14.34 -3.05 -21.39
N PHE A 86 13.64 -3.94 -20.71
CA PHE A 86 12.63 -3.60 -19.73
C PHE A 86 12.44 -4.64 -18.63
N VAL A 87 11.88 -4.16 -17.52
CA VAL A 87 11.25 -4.99 -16.49
C VAL A 87 9.75 -4.81 -16.56
N SER A 88 9.03 -5.92 -16.70
CA SER A 88 7.58 -6.01 -16.67
C SER A 88 7.10 -6.31 -15.25
N VAL A 89 6.03 -5.65 -14.82
CA VAL A 89 5.43 -5.84 -13.49
C VAL A 89 4.02 -6.42 -13.66
N TYR A 90 3.75 -7.54 -13.02
CA TYR A 90 2.48 -8.26 -13.11
C TYR A 90 1.80 -8.42 -11.75
N ARG A 91 0.46 -8.53 -11.78
CA ARG A 91 -0.37 -8.96 -10.66
C ARG A 91 -1.28 -10.11 -11.09
N ASP A 92 -1.08 -11.31 -10.55
CA ASP A 92 -1.79 -12.53 -10.97
C ASP A 92 -1.77 -12.67 -12.52
N ASN A 93 -0.59 -12.55 -13.13
CA ASN A 93 -0.38 -12.57 -14.59
C ASN A 93 -0.98 -11.39 -15.39
N LEU A 94 -1.67 -10.43 -14.75
CA LEU A 94 -2.08 -9.19 -15.41
C LEU A 94 -0.93 -8.20 -15.43
N LEU A 95 -0.51 -7.77 -16.62
CA LEU A 95 0.51 -6.73 -16.79
C LEU A 95 0.02 -5.39 -16.20
N LEU A 96 0.76 -4.85 -15.24
CA LEU A 96 0.53 -3.53 -14.65
C LEU A 96 1.28 -2.43 -15.41
N GLY A 97 2.44 -2.78 -15.96
CA GLY A 97 3.24 -1.89 -16.80
C GLY A 97 4.67 -2.38 -16.98
N GLN A 98 5.44 -1.62 -17.76
CA GLN A 98 6.82 -1.91 -18.09
C GLN A 98 7.70 -0.70 -17.77
N ILE A 99 8.94 -0.97 -17.36
CA ILE A 99 9.96 0.02 -17.09
C ILE A 99 11.09 -0.26 -18.06
N SER A 100 11.34 0.65 -19.02
CA SER A 100 12.37 0.48 -20.04
C SER A 100 13.42 1.58 -19.94
N TYR A 101 14.67 1.21 -20.22
CA TYR A 101 15.81 2.10 -20.23
C TYR A 101 16.70 1.83 -21.44
N GLY A 102 17.42 2.86 -21.87
CA GLY A 102 18.44 2.76 -22.91
C GLY A 102 19.87 2.70 -22.33
N PRO A 103 20.87 2.51 -23.21
CA PRO A 103 22.21 2.09 -22.79
C PRO A 103 22.95 3.18 -21.99
N TYR A 104 22.82 4.44 -22.40
CA TYR A 104 23.60 5.58 -21.87
C TYR A 104 22.82 6.48 -20.91
N GLN A 105 21.78 5.97 -20.26
CA GLN A 105 20.96 6.74 -19.32
C GLN A 105 21.41 6.55 -17.88
N GLY A 106 21.57 7.64 -17.12
CA GLY A 106 21.84 7.62 -15.67
C GLY A 106 23.17 8.26 -15.28
N GLU A 107 23.75 7.80 -14.16
CA GLU A 107 24.99 8.27 -13.56
C GLU A 107 25.92 7.09 -13.21
N GLN A 108 27.24 7.28 -13.25
CA GLN A 108 28.22 6.27 -12.84
C GLN A 108 28.45 6.31 -11.33
N VAL A 109 27.82 5.39 -10.60
CA VAL A 109 27.83 5.33 -9.13
C VAL A 109 28.47 4.05 -8.61
N CYS A 110 28.20 2.90 -9.24
CA CYS A 110 28.43 1.62 -8.58
C CYS A 110 29.49 0.76 -9.24
N ARG A 111 29.36 0.47 -10.54
CA ARG A 111 30.30 -0.46 -11.20
C ARG A 111 31.58 0.22 -11.70
N LEU A 112 31.71 1.55 -11.54
CA LEU A 112 32.82 2.34 -12.11
C LEU A 112 33.09 1.98 -13.58
N SER A 113 32.02 1.60 -14.30
CA SER A 113 32.08 1.20 -15.70
C SER A 113 31.79 2.40 -16.60
N TYR A 114 31.95 2.21 -17.91
CA TYR A 114 31.57 3.23 -18.89
C TYR A 114 30.06 3.50 -18.89
N PHE A 115 29.24 2.52 -18.48
CA PHE A 115 27.79 2.60 -18.60
C PHE A 115 27.14 3.10 -17.32
N PRO A 116 26.23 4.08 -17.44
CA PRO A 116 25.58 4.68 -16.28
C PRO A 116 24.49 3.78 -15.66
N GLU A 117 24.33 3.91 -14.34
CA GLU A 117 23.24 3.32 -13.56
C GLU A 117 22.06 4.29 -13.38
N ILE A 118 20.83 3.76 -13.29
CA ILE A 118 19.63 4.54 -12.98
C ILE A 118 19.02 4.06 -11.69
N PHE A 119 18.63 5.00 -10.83
CA PHE A 119 17.87 4.73 -9.61
C PHE A 119 16.57 5.53 -9.65
N GLU A 120 15.44 4.87 -9.88
CA GLU A 120 14.17 5.58 -10.07
C GLU A 120 13.04 4.96 -9.25
N LYS A 121 12.26 5.82 -8.61
CA LYS A 121 11.04 5.38 -7.93
C LYS A 121 9.94 5.13 -8.96
N LYS A 122 9.39 3.92 -8.94
CA LYS A 122 8.23 3.50 -9.76
C LYS A 122 7.04 3.19 -8.88
N SER A 123 5.84 3.35 -9.43
CA SER A 123 4.60 3.05 -8.73
C SER A 123 3.49 2.58 -9.68
N PHE A 124 2.78 1.54 -9.29
CA PHE A 124 1.70 0.93 -10.04
C PHE A 124 0.46 0.85 -9.15
N SER A 125 -0.66 1.44 -9.63
CA SER A 125 -1.94 1.40 -8.92
C SER A 125 -2.86 0.36 -9.54
N PHE A 126 -3.48 -0.47 -8.70
CA PHE A 126 -4.38 -1.53 -9.15
C PHE A 126 -5.42 -1.89 -8.09
N SER A 127 -6.51 -2.53 -8.48
CA SER A 127 -7.49 -3.07 -7.52
C SER A 127 -7.06 -4.46 -7.06
N SER A 128 -7.34 -4.80 -5.80
CA SER A 128 -7.34 -6.20 -5.33
C SER A 128 -8.19 -7.09 -6.23
N PRO A 129 -7.83 -8.37 -6.44
CA PRO A 129 -8.67 -9.29 -7.20
C PRO A 129 -10.01 -9.54 -6.48
N ILE A 130 -11.11 -9.46 -7.23
CA ILE A 130 -12.46 -9.65 -6.69
C ILE A 130 -12.59 -11.08 -6.14
N GLY A 131 -13.11 -11.21 -4.91
CA GLY A 131 -13.35 -12.50 -4.27
C GLY A 131 -12.08 -13.24 -3.82
N LYS A 132 -10.89 -12.64 -3.94
CA LYS A 132 -9.64 -13.20 -3.41
C LYS A 132 -9.11 -12.33 -2.28
N ASN A 133 -8.50 -12.97 -1.29
CA ASN A 133 -7.79 -12.30 -0.18
C ASN A 133 -6.26 -12.30 -0.38
N SER A 134 -5.78 -12.71 -1.56
CA SER A 134 -4.37 -12.78 -1.91
C SER A 134 -4.13 -12.51 -3.40
N PHE A 135 -2.94 -12.02 -3.74
CA PHE A 135 -2.42 -11.97 -5.11
C PHE A 135 -0.90 -12.12 -5.11
N GLN A 136 -0.33 -12.50 -6.26
CA GLN A 136 1.10 -12.50 -6.49
C GLN A 136 1.50 -11.26 -7.30
N LEU A 137 2.55 -10.57 -6.85
CA LEU A 137 3.33 -9.68 -7.72
C LEU A 137 4.48 -10.46 -8.32
N LEU A 138 4.69 -10.28 -9.62
CA LEU A 138 5.80 -10.84 -10.37
C LEU A 138 6.49 -9.69 -11.11
N LEU A 139 7.82 -9.63 -11.02
CA LEU A 139 8.66 -8.80 -11.85
C LEU A 139 9.55 -9.71 -12.69
N GLU A 140 9.67 -9.37 -13.98
CA GLU A 140 10.37 -10.17 -14.99
C GLU A 140 11.04 -9.24 -15.98
N ASP A 141 12.32 -9.46 -16.27
CA ASP A 141 13.04 -8.72 -17.30
C ASP A 141 13.06 -9.45 -18.66
N ASN A 142 13.47 -8.73 -19.70
CA ASN A 142 13.80 -9.31 -21.01
C ASN A 142 15.29 -9.16 -21.36
N LEU A 143 16.16 -9.00 -20.35
CA LEU A 143 17.60 -8.83 -20.55
C LEU A 143 18.20 -10.09 -21.17
N GLN A 144 19.31 -9.91 -21.88
CA GLN A 144 20.08 -11.01 -22.44
C GLN A 144 20.99 -11.64 -21.36
N ALA A 145 20.96 -12.96 -21.22
CA ALA A 145 21.56 -13.69 -20.08
C ALA A 145 23.10 -13.71 -20.02
N HIS A 146 23.78 -13.07 -20.97
CA HIS A 146 25.24 -13.13 -21.14
C HIS A 146 25.93 -11.77 -21.03
N ASP A 147 25.15 -10.71 -20.81
CA ASP A 147 25.68 -9.37 -20.62
C ASP A 147 25.74 -9.03 -19.13
N GLU A 148 26.58 -8.05 -18.77
CA GLU A 148 26.66 -7.55 -17.39
C GLU A 148 25.42 -6.71 -17.00
N GLU A 149 24.54 -6.48 -17.97
CA GLU A 149 23.22 -5.88 -17.85
C GLU A 149 22.38 -6.58 -16.80
N SER A 150 21.92 -5.79 -15.83
CA SER A 150 21.15 -6.34 -14.73
C SER A 150 20.30 -5.28 -14.06
N TRP A 151 19.45 -5.70 -13.13
CA TRP A 151 18.68 -4.80 -12.30
C TRP A 151 18.51 -5.30 -10.88
N GLY A 152 18.19 -4.37 -10.00
CA GLY A 152 17.69 -4.68 -8.67
C GLY A 152 16.56 -3.77 -8.28
N PHE A 153 16.00 -4.00 -7.11
CA PHE A 153 14.98 -3.13 -6.57
C PHE A 153 15.01 -3.07 -5.05
N ARG A 154 14.50 -1.96 -4.51
CA ARG A 154 14.47 -1.68 -3.07
C ARG A 154 13.34 -0.73 -2.69
N ASP A 155 13.30 -0.29 -1.43
CA ASP A 155 12.30 0.65 -0.88
C ASP A 155 10.85 0.24 -1.21
N ILE A 156 10.59 -1.05 -1.08
CA ILE A 156 9.37 -1.68 -1.56
C ILE A 156 8.23 -1.34 -0.61
N LYS A 157 7.11 -0.89 -1.16
CA LYS A 157 5.89 -0.57 -0.41
C LYS A 157 4.67 -1.11 -1.14
N LEU A 158 3.78 -1.73 -0.37
CA LEU A 158 2.39 -1.98 -0.78
C LEU A 158 1.49 -1.20 0.16
N GLN A 159 0.66 -0.31 -0.38
CA GLN A 159 -0.20 0.56 0.41
C GLN A 159 -1.63 0.56 -0.12
N ILE A 160 -2.59 0.89 0.74
CA ILE A 160 -3.96 1.20 0.31
C ILE A 160 -4.01 2.66 -0.11
N LEU A 161 -4.45 2.91 -1.35
CA LEU A 161 -4.52 4.26 -1.93
C LEU A 161 -5.61 5.10 -1.26
N ASN A 162 -6.80 4.51 -1.07
CA ASN A 162 -7.97 5.16 -0.50
C ASN A 162 -8.53 4.31 0.65
N PRO A 163 -7.91 4.35 1.84
CA PRO A 163 -8.39 3.59 2.97
C PRO A 163 -9.77 4.07 3.41
N CYS A 164 -10.60 3.15 3.89
CA CYS A 164 -11.94 3.45 4.37
C CYS A 164 -12.22 2.75 5.68
N VAL A 165 -13.13 3.34 6.45
CA VAL A 165 -13.73 2.75 7.64
C VAL A 165 -15.16 2.39 7.31
N ASP A 166 -15.53 1.17 7.70
CA ASP A 166 -16.85 0.62 7.47
C ASP A 166 -17.62 0.61 8.79
N PHE A 167 -18.75 1.30 8.80
CA PHE A 167 -19.68 1.38 9.92
C PHE A 167 -20.90 0.53 9.60
N TYR A 168 -21.41 -0.18 10.60
CA TYR A 168 -22.48 -1.16 10.43
C TYR A 168 -23.63 -0.88 11.40
N SER A 169 -24.87 -1.09 10.96
CA SER A 169 -26.05 -0.90 11.80
C SER A 169 -26.24 -2.01 12.84
N GLU A 170 -25.61 -3.17 12.67
CA GLU A 170 -25.63 -4.28 13.62
C GLU A 170 -24.23 -4.68 14.12
N CYS A 171 -24.18 -5.52 15.15
CA CYS A 171 -22.92 -6.06 15.67
C CYS A 171 -22.33 -7.10 14.70
N ASN A 172 -21.03 -7.38 14.85
CA ASN A 172 -20.25 -8.33 14.04
C ASN A 172 -20.23 -7.99 12.54
N PHE A 173 -20.19 -6.70 12.21
CA PHE A 173 -20.07 -6.17 10.84
C PHE A 173 -21.25 -6.58 9.93
N GLN A 174 -22.46 -6.57 10.49
CA GLN A 174 -23.71 -6.94 9.81
C GLN A 174 -24.67 -5.75 9.64
N GLY A 175 -25.72 -5.95 8.85
CA GLY A 175 -26.74 -4.94 8.62
C GLY A 175 -26.34 -3.91 7.55
N ASP A 176 -26.90 -2.71 7.65
CA ASP A 176 -26.64 -1.62 6.72
C ASP A 176 -25.18 -1.17 6.83
N LEU A 177 -24.53 -0.96 5.68
CA LEU A 177 -23.14 -0.51 5.60
C LEU A 177 -23.09 0.98 5.25
N TRP A 178 -22.31 1.73 6.02
CA TRP A 178 -21.92 3.08 5.70
C TRP A 178 -20.39 3.19 5.69
N ARG A 179 -19.83 3.62 4.57
CA ARG A 179 -18.39 3.65 4.33
C ARG A 179 -17.88 5.09 4.25
N ILE A 180 -16.87 5.41 5.05
CA ILE A 180 -16.17 6.71 4.98
C ILE A 180 -14.71 6.46 4.59
N CYS A 181 -14.30 6.98 3.44
CA CYS A 181 -12.94 6.85 2.92
C CYS A 181 -12.09 8.10 3.22
N ALA A 182 -10.77 7.96 3.08
CA ALA A 182 -9.83 9.08 3.20
C ALA A 182 -10.26 10.27 2.33
N GLY A 183 -10.21 11.47 2.91
CA GLY A 183 -10.73 12.71 2.30
C GLY A 183 -12.21 12.99 2.58
N ASN A 184 -13.00 11.99 2.97
CA ASN A 184 -14.40 12.18 3.35
C ASN A 184 -14.55 12.35 4.86
N GLN A 185 -15.38 13.30 5.27
CA GLN A 185 -15.74 13.53 6.68
C GLN A 185 -17.22 13.89 6.80
N THR A 186 -17.83 13.51 7.91
CA THR A 186 -19.18 13.97 8.25
C THR A 186 -19.11 15.42 8.72
N LEU A 187 -20.00 16.28 8.24
CA LEU A 187 -20.10 17.65 8.78
C LEU A 187 -21.01 17.70 10.01
N PHE A 188 -22.01 16.81 10.11
CA PHE A 188 -23.03 16.79 11.17
C PHE A 188 -23.55 15.36 11.42
N ALA A 189 -24.15 15.07 12.59
CA ALA A 189 -24.64 13.72 12.94
C ALA A 189 -25.86 13.29 12.15
N LYS A 190 -26.67 14.22 11.65
CA LYS A 190 -27.81 13.88 10.79
C LYS A 190 -27.39 13.20 9.48
N PHE A 191 -26.11 13.30 9.11
CA PHE A 191 -25.54 12.58 7.97
C PHE A 191 -25.06 11.17 8.32
N VAL A 192 -25.20 10.76 9.58
CA VAL A 192 -25.01 9.36 9.99
C VAL A 192 -26.30 8.61 9.65
N PRO A 193 -26.26 7.61 8.75
CA PRO A 193 -27.47 6.99 8.21
C PRO A 193 -28.15 6.02 9.17
N PHE A 194 -27.53 5.62 10.28
CA PHE A 194 -28.10 4.71 11.28
C PHE A 194 -27.34 4.75 12.62
N LYS A 195 -27.90 4.14 13.67
CA LYS A 195 -27.15 3.85 14.92
C LYS A 195 -26.03 2.85 14.59
N ILE A 196 -24.78 3.25 14.82
CA ILE A 196 -23.62 2.39 14.54
C ILE A 196 -23.52 1.35 15.66
N LYS A 197 -23.44 0.07 15.31
CA LYS A 197 -23.26 -1.01 16.30
C LYS A 197 -21.94 -1.74 16.14
N SER A 198 -21.29 -1.70 14.98
CA SER A 198 -19.92 -2.18 14.82
C SER A 198 -19.13 -1.35 13.81
N ILE A 199 -17.79 -1.37 13.95
CA ILE A 199 -16.86 -0.60 13.13
C ILE A 199 -15.70 -1.49 12.69
N ASN A 200 -15.49 -1.63 11.38
CA ASN A 200 -14.31 -2.28 10.84
C ASN A 200 -13.26 -1.21 10.51
N ILE A 201 -12.14 -1.27 11.24
CA ILE A 201 -11.05 -0.30 11.23
C ILE A 201 -9.76 -1.04 10.85
N LEU A 202 -9.22 -0.72 9.68
CA LEU A 202 -7.90 -1.19 9.29
C LEU A 202 -6.82 -0.62 10.20
N LYS A 203 -5.79 -1.44 10.48
CA LYS A 203 -4.63 -1.02 11.28
C LYS A 203 -4.04 0.28 10.71
N GLY A 204 -3.77 1.25 11.58
CA GLY A 204 -3.26 2.57 11.19
C GLY A 204 -4.33 3.65 10.99
N ILE A 205 -5.62 3.32 11.06
CA ILE A 205 -6.70 4.30 11.11
C ILE A 205 -7.08 4.60 12.56
N ARG A 206 -7.35 5.87 12.87
CA ARG A 206 -8.03 6.28 14.12
C ARG A 206 -9.38 6.91 13.79
N VAL A 207 -10.43 6.35 14.36
CA VAL A 207 -11.80 6.89 14.30
C VAL A 207 -12.08 7.61 15.60
N GLN A 208 -12.49 8.87 15.53
CA GLN A 208 -12.89 9.64 16.68
C GLN A 208 -14.36 10.03 16.56
N MET A 209 -15.15 9.67 17.56
CA MET A 209 -16.60 9.90 17.59
C MET A 209 -16.94 10.71 18.82
N LYS A 210 -17.76 11.75 18.65
CA LYS A 210 -18.28 12.52 19.78
C LYS A 210 -19.47 11.79 20.42
N ASP A 211 -19.68 11.98 21.73
CA ASP A 211 -20.92 11.55 22.38
C ASP A 211 -22.14 12.41 21.94
N ASN A 212 -23.32 12.08 22.46
CA ASN A 212 -24.57 12.79 22.19
C ASN A 212 -24.57 14.30 22.55
N ARG A 213 -23.59 14.79 23.32
CA ARG A 213 -23.40 16.21 23.69
C ARG A 213 -22.47 16.95 22.74
N PHE A 214 -22.23 16.49 21.52
CA PHE A 214 -21.65 17.23 20.36
C PHE A 214 -20.70 18.40 20.64
N LYS A 215 -21.26 19.55 21.08
CA LYS A 215 -20.55 20.73 21.59
C LYS A 215 -20.34 20.55 23.11
N GLY A 216 -19.16 20.09 23.51
CA GLY A 216 -18.82 19.80 24.91
C GLY A 216 -18.88 18.31 25.28
N GLY A 217 -19.27 17.46 24.32
CA GLY A 217 -19.23 16.01 24.46
C GLY A 217 -17.82 15.42 24.50
N ASN A 218 -17.69 14.27 25.16
CA ASN A 218 -16.43 13.53 25.21
C ASN A 218 -16.12 12.92 23.84
N LEU A 219 -14.83 12.84 23.51
CA LEU A 219 -14.34 12.22 22.30
C LEU A 219 -13.90 10.79 22.60
N GLN A 220 -14.54 9.81 21.98
CA GLN A 220 -14.08 8.43 22.03
C GLN A 220 -13.23 8.13 20.80
N THR A 221 -12.12 7.41 21.00
CA THR A 221 -11.19 7.07 19.93
C THR A 221 -11.08 5.56 19.79
N TYR A 222 -11.21 5.08 18.55
CA TYR A 222 -11.07 3.68 18.17
C TYR A 222 -9.95 3.53 17.16
N SER A 223 -9.06 2.58 17.36
CA SER A 223 -7.91 2.30 16.47
C SER A 223 -7.86 0.85 15.97
N SER A 224 -8.91 0.08 16.27
CA SER A 224 -9.07 -1.32 15.90
C SER A 224 -10.54 -1.64 15.75
N ASN A 225 -10.84 -2.76 15.10
CA ASN A 225 -12.19 -3.28 14.94
C ASN A 225 -12.99 -3.24 16.26
N GLN A 226 -14.23 -2.74 16.17
CA GLN A 226 -15.22 -2.78 17.24
C GLN A 226 -16.32 -3.73 16.80
N THR A 227 -16.38 -4.92 17.40
CA THR A 227 -17.36 -5.95 17.03
C THR A 227 -18.76 -5.62 17.53
N CYS A 228 -18.89 -4.88 18.63
CA CYS A 228 -20.18 -4.40 19.14
C CYS A 228 -19.96 -3.14 20.00
N LEU A 229 -20.81 -2.12 19.84
CA LEU A 229 -20.79 -0.86 20.58
C LEU A 229 -22.10 -0.69 21.35
N ASP A 230 -22.19 -1.31 22.52
CA ASP A 230 -23.40 -1.26 23.35
C ASP A 230 -23.44 -0.01 24.25
N ASP A 231 -22.28 0.44 24.72
CA ASP A 231 -22.16 1.55 25.68
C ASP A 231 -21.96 2.93 25.03
N PHE A 232 -21.92 2.99 23.69
CA PHE A 232 -21.74 4.27 23.02
C PHE A 232 -23.04 5.07 23.00
N ASN A 233 -23.02 6.24 23.65
CA ASN A 233 -24.17 7.14 23.67
C ASN A 233 -24.27 7.92 22.35
N PHE A 234 -24.96 7.33 21.37
CA PHE A 234 -25.21 7.96 20.09
C PHE A 234 -26.10 9.20 20.25
N PRO A 235 -25.84 10.28 19.50
CA PRO A 235 -26.81 11.36 19.33
C PRO A 235 -28.16 10.79 18.91
N LYS A 236 -29.26 11.46 19.27
CA LYS A 236 -30.58 11.07 18.78
C LYS A 236 -30.55 11.04 17.25
N TYR A 237 -30.59 9.83 16.71
CA TYR A 237 -30.77 9.60 15.28
C TYR A 237 -32.23 9.90 14.97
N GLN A 238 -32.47 10.91 14.14
CA GLN A 238 -33.78 11.10 13.54
C GLN A 238 -33.76 10.40 12.18
N LYS A 239 -34.42 9.24 12.11
CA LYS A 239 -34.87 8.70 10.83
C LYS A 239 -35.91 9.71 10.35
N GLU A 240 -35.57 10.52 9.35
CA GLU A 240 -36.61 11.29 8.67
C GLU A 240 -37.63 10.27 8.14
N LEU A 241 -38.88 10.42 8.60
CA LEU A 241 -40.04 9.66 8.12
C LEU A 241 -40.35 10.07 6.67
#